data_AF-A0A0F2RQM7-F1
#
_entry.id   AF-A0A0F2RQM7-F1
#
_cell.length_a   1.000
_cell.length_b   1.000
_cell.length_c   1.000
_cell.angle_alpha   90.00
_cell.angle_beta   90.00
_cell.angle_gamma   90.00
#
_symmetry.space_group_name_H-M   'P 1'
#
loop_
_entity.id
_entity.type
_entity.pdbx_description
1 polymer ?
#
loop_
_entity_poly.entity_id
_entity_poly.type
_entity_poly.pdbx_seq_one_letter_code
_entity_poly.pdbx_strand_id
1 'polypeptide(L)'
;MRTWALAAVLGVALLAASGAAALDKKKDKIDFRQLDQAAAKAALCDEKAGNIYESNDNGRILENLNAQAKCLEVVLFSIAREFYDRNAFGDGGVEARIAEMRRTLGHLYQTIYSEPRTCAPNCGDVYQIWAQEAYVTSIRIMLDDMVDRLKDESPYHRP
;
A
#
# COMPACT_ATOMS: atom_id res chain seq x y z
N MET A 1 -44.40 -29.71 14.48
CA MET A 1 -44.07 -29.47 13.06
C MET A 1 -44.53 -28.07 12.68
N ARG A 2 -43.60 -27.12 12.53
CA ARG A 2 -43.85 -25.78 11.99
C ARG A 2 -42.66 -25.42 11.11
N THR A 3 -42.86 -25.53 9.81
CA THR A 3 -41.98 -25.01 8.76
C THR A 3 -42.10 -23.49 8.73
N TRP A 4 -40.97 -22.79 8.80
CA TRP A 4 -40.88 -21.37 8.42
C TRP A 4 -39.97 -21.28 7.21
N ALA A 5 -40.55 -20.79 6.12
CA ALA A 5 -39.90 -20.59 4.85
C ALA A 5 -39.05 -19.32 4.86
N LEU A 6 -37.91 -19.43 4.16
CA LEU A 6 -37.19 -18.43 3.38
C LEU A 6 -37.70 -16.97 3.43
N ALA A 7 -36.81 -16.07 3.83
CA ALA A 7 -36.75 -14.71 3.32
C ALA A 7 -35.32 -14.41 2.87
N ALA A 8 -35.17 -14.16 1.58
CA ALA A 8 -33.94 -13.78 0.94
C ALA A 8 -33.50 -12.38 1.38
N VAL A 9 -32.24 -12.22 1.73
CA VAL A 9 -31.57 -10.91 1.72
C VAL A 9 -30.63 -10.90 0.52
N LEU A 10 -31.25 -10.74 -0.65
CA LEU A 10 -30.61 -10.18 -1.83
C LEU A 10 -30.39 -8.70 -1.55
N GLY A 11 -29.14 -8.32 -1.27
CA GLY A 11 -28.81 -6.94 -0.92
C GLY A 11 -27.33 -6.59 -1.06
N VAL A 12 -26.63 -7.20 -2.02
CA VAL A 12 -25.26 -6.81 -2.39
C VAL A 12 -25.14 -6.76 -3.91
N ALA A 13 -25.89 -5.86 -4.53
CA ALA A 13 -25.69 -5.51 -5.93
C ALA A 13 -26.21 -4.09 -6.11
N LEU A 14 -25.31 -3.10 -6.18
CA LEU A 14 -25.48 -1.85 -6.94
C LEU A 14 -24.33 -0.82 -6.79
N LEU A 15 -23.31 -1.05 -5.95
CA LEU A 15 -22.16 -0.12 -5.85
C LEU A 15 -21.03 -0.39 -6.88
N ALA A 16 -21.12 -1.46 -7.67
CA ALA A 16 -20.09 -1.82 -8.64
C ALA A 16 -20.23 -1.14 -10.02
N ALA A 17 -21.37 -0.52 -10.33
CA ALA A 17 -21.64 0.00 -11.67
C ALA A 17 -21.02 1.38 -11.96
N SER A 18 -20.76 2.18 -10.92
CA SER A 18 -20.25 3.55 -11.09
C SER A 18 -18.73 3.64 -11.34
N GLY A 19 -17.94 2.63 -10.92
CA GLY A 19 -16.50 2.58 -11.21
C GLY A 19 -16.18 2.08 -12.63
N ALA A 20 -16.95 1.10 -13.12
CA ALA A 20 -16.79 0.60 -14.49
C ALA A 20 -17.07 1.68 -15.55
N ALA A 21 -18.08 2.53 -15.33
CA ALA A 21 -18.47 3.57 -16.28
C ALA A 21 -17.48 4.77 -16.34
N ALA A 22 -16.67 5.00 -15.30
CA ALA A 22 -15.68 6.08 -15.28
C ALA A 22 -14.38 5.68 -15.97
N LEU A 23 -13.92 4.43 -15.79
CA LEU A 23 -12.79 3.85 -16.51
C LEU A 23 -13.06 3.74 -18.02
N ASP A 24 -14.28 3.39 -18.42
CA ASP A 24 -14.66 3.25 -19.83
C ASP A 24 -14.54 4.57 -20.64
N LYS A 25 -14.61 5.73 -19.98
CA LYS A 25 -14.42 7.04 -20.63
C LYS A 25 -12.96 7.45 -20.78
N LYS A 26 -12.04 6.81 -20.06
CA LYS A 26 -10.59 7.06 -20.12
C LYS A 26 -9.80 5.95 -20.80
N LYS A 27 -10.42 4.81 -21.13
CA LYS A 27 -9.78 3.61 -21.69
C LYS A 27 -8.75 3.89 -22.81
N ASP A 28 -9.04 4.82 -23.72
CA ASP A 28 -8.18 5.14 -24.87
C ASP A 28 -7.02 6.10 -24.50
N LYS A 29 -6.92 6.51 -23.24
CA LYS A 29 -5.93 7.46 -22.71
C LYS A 29 -5.04 6.87 -21.62
N ILE A 30 -5.30 5.64 -21.18
CA ILE A 30 -4.51 4.98 -20.13
C ILE A 30 -3.20 4.48 -20.74
N ASP A 31 -2.06 5.03 -20.29
CA ASP A 31 -0.74 4.58 -20.74
C ASP A 31 -0.19 3.48 -19.82
N PHE A 32 -0.43 2.23 -20.19
CA PHE A 32 0.03 1.07 -19.43
C PHE A 32 1.56 0.94 -19.33
N ARG A 33 2.34 1.64 -20.18
CA ARG A 33 3.81 1.69 -20.03
C ARG A 33 4.23 2.36 -18.72
N GLN A 34 3.35 3.16 -18.11
CA GLN A 34 3.60 3.72 -16.79
C GLN A 34 3.73 2.65 -15.70
N LEU A 35 3.15 1.46 -15.89
CA LEU A 35 3.29 0.35 -14.93
C LEU A 35 4.71 -0.23 -14.92
N ASP A 36 5.33 -0.40 -16.09
CA ASP A 36 6.74 -0.80 -16.19
C ASP A 36 7.66 0.26 -15.58
N GLN A 37 7.38 1.54 -15.84
CA GLN A 37 8.14 2.64 -15.25
C GLN A 37 7.97 2.71 -13.74
N ALA A 38 6.79 2.39 -13.22
CA ALA A 38 6.54 2.35 -11.78
C ALA A 38 7.31 1.22 -11.12
N ALA A 39 7.30 0.01 -11.70
CA ALA A 39 8.12 -1.10 -11.22
C ALA A 39 9.63 -0.75 -11.21
N ALA A 40 10.13 -0.13 -12.29
CA ALA A 40 11.52 0.33 -12.35
C ALA A 40 11.83 1.42 -11.31
N LYS A 41 10.93 2.39 -11.09
CA LYS A 41 11.10 3.41 -10.05
C LYS A 41 11.08 2.82 -8.66
N ALA A 42 10.23 1.83 -8.40
CA ALA A 42 10.18 1.14 -7.11
C ALA A 42 11.49 0.39 -6.83
N ALA A 43 12.01 -0.34 -7.82
CA ALA A 43 13.33 -0.98 -7.71
C ALA A 43 14.45 0.04 -7.42
N LEU A 44 14.41 1.23 -8.03
CA LEU A 44 15.36 2.31 -7.71
C LEU A 44 15.17 2.89 -6.30
N CYS A 45 13.95 2.90 -5.76
CA CYS A 45 13.72 3.25 -4.35
C CYS A 45 14.40 2.23 -3.43
N ASP A 46 14.31 0.94 -3.76
CA ASP A 46 14.90 -0.16 -2.99
C ASP A 46 16.43 -0.16 -3.07
N GLU A 47 17.01 0.05 -4.26
CA GLU A 47 18.47 0.12 -4.47
C GLU A 47 19.11 1.27 -3.70
N LYS A 48 18.46 2.44 -3.67
CA LYS A 48 18.94 3.60 -2.89
C LYS A 48 18.97 3.35 -1.38
N ALA A 49 18.19 2.38 -0.89
CA ALA A 49 18.21 1.93 0.50
C ALA A 49 19.28 0.85 0.77
N GLY A 50 20.05 0.43 -0.26
CA GLY A 50 21.01 -0.66 -0.21
C GLY A 50 22.09 -0.55 0.90
N ASN A 51 22.30 -1.68 1.59
CA ASN A 51 23.25 -2.01 2.67
C ASN A 51 23.52 -0.96 3.77
N ILE A 52 22.53 -0.13 4.12
CA ILE A 52 22.63 0.75 5.28
C ILE A 52 22.78 -0.02 6.61
N TYR A 53 22.31 -1.27 6.67
CA TYR A 53 22.45 -2.14 7.84
C TYR A 53 23.91 -2.47 8.20
N GLU A 54 24.83 -2.37 7.24
CA GLU A 54 26.27 -2.55 7.51
C GLU A 54 26.84 -1.43 8.38
N SER A 55 26.15 -0.28 8.48
CA SER A 55 26.60 0.85 9.29
C SER A 55 26.42 0.66 10.80
N ASN A 56 25.57 -0.30 11.23
CA ASN A 56 25.15 -0.48 12.63
C ASN A 56 24.65 0.80 13.33
N ASP A 57 24.26 1.81 12.56
CA ASP A 57 23.76 3.09 13.05
C ASP A 57 22.24 3.12 12.90
N ASN A 58 21.54 2.93 14.03
CA ASN A 58 20.08 2.87 14.05
C ASN A 58 19.42 4.15 13.51
N GLY A 59 20.02 5.32 13.75
CA GLY A 59 19.51 6.59 13.24
C GLY A 59 19.58 6.64 11.72
N ARG A 60 20.73 6.25 11.15
CA ARG A 60 20.92 6.20 9.69
C ARG A 60 20.03 5.16 9.01
N ILE A 61 19.84 4.00 9.64
CA ILE A 61 18.93 2.95 9.14
C ILE A 61 17.50 3.52 9.07
N LEU A 62 17.03 4.14 10.15
CA LEU A 62 15.69 4.72 10.20
C LEU A 62 15.49 5.87 9.20
N GLU A 63 16.48 6.73 9.02
CA GLU A 63 16.45 7.80 8.00
C GLU A 63 16.31 7.24 6.58
N ASN A 64 17.06 6.16 6.25
CA ASN A 64 17.00 5.53 4.94
C ASN A 64 15.66 4.85 4.70
N LEU A 65 15.13 4.11 5.68
CA LEU A 65 13.81 3.49 5.58
C LEU A 65 12.69 4.54 5.42
N ASN A 66 12.81 5.70 6.06
CA ASN A 66 11.89 6.82 5.86
C ASN A 66 11.98 7.41 4.44
N ALA A 67 13.19 7.53 3.89
CA ALA A 67 13.40 7.99 2.53
C ALA A 67 12.84 7.00 1.50
N GLN A 68 13.07 5.70 1.71
CA GLN A 68 12.53 4.62 0.87
C GLN A 68 11.00 4.63 0.89
N ALA A 69 10.38 4.69 2.07
CA ALA A 69 8.92 4.73 2.18
C ALA A 69 8.32 5.92 1.42
N LYS A 70 8.88 7.12 1.56
CA LYS A 70 8.42 8.31 0.83
C LYS A 70 8.58 8.15 -0.69
N CYS A 71 9.67 7.54 -1.14
CA CYS A 71 9.89 7.25 -2.56
C CYS A 71 8.81 6.31 -3.11
N LEU A 72 8.55 5.20 -2.41
CA LEU A 72 7.53 4.22 -2.78
C LEU A 72 6.11 4.81 -2.75
N GLU A 73 5.79 5.65 -1.76
CA GLU A 73 4.50 6.35 -1.67
C GLU A 73 4.23 7.23 -2.89
N VAL A 74 5.23 7.97 -3.36
CA VAL A 74 5.09 8.80 -4.56
C VAL A 74 4.76 7.93 -5.78
N VAL A 75 5.41 6.77 -5.93
CA VAL A 75 5.13 5.83 -7.03
C VAL A 75 3.72 5.26 -6.89
N LEU A 76 3.35 4.77 -5.70
CA LEU A 76 2.04 4.22 -5.40
C LEU A 76 0.91 5.23 -5.68
N PHE A 77 1.04 6.46 -5.20
CA PHE A 77 0.04 7.51 -5.43
C PHE A 77 -0.07 7.90 -6.90
N SER A 78 1.04 7.88 -7.64
CA SER A 78 1.03 8.11 -9.08
C SER A 78 0.21 7.04 -9.80
N ILE A 79 0.44 5.75 -9.52
CA ILE A 79 -0.33 4.65 -10.12
C ILE A 79 -1.80 4.72 -9.70
N ALA A 80 -2.08 4.94 -8.42
CA ALA A 80 -3.45 5.04 -7.92
C ALA A 80 -4.24 6.16 -8.63
N ARG A 81 -3.64 7.34 -8.81
CA ARG A 81 -4.33 8.47 -9.48
C ARG A 81 -4.55 8.25 -10.97
N GLU A 82 -3.65 7.53 -11.62
CA GLU A 82 -3.72 7.25 -13.06
C GLU A 82 -4.75 6.15 -13.37
N PHE A 83 -4.69 5.04 -12.62
CA PHE A 83 -5.41 3.81 -12.97
C PHE A 83 -6.68 3.56 -12.15
N TYR A 84 -6.93 4.32 -11.09
CA TYR A 84 -8.12 4.15 -10.26
C TYR A 84 -8.92 5.45 -10.16
N ASP A 85 -10.23 5.32 -9.99
CA ASP A 85 -11.07 6.45 -9.64
C ASP A 85 -10.70 7.02 -8.26
N ARG A 86 -10.91 8.33 -8.10
CA ARG A 86 -10.60 9.05 -6.85
C ARG A 86 -11.20 8.41 -5.60
N ASN A 87 -12.34 7.74 -5.74
CA ASN A 87 -13.08 7.13 -4.63
C ASN A 87 -12.85 5.61 -4.50
N ALA A 88 -11.99 5.00 -5.31
CA ALA A 88 -11.75 3.55 -5.31
C ALA A 88 -11.25 3.01 -3.95
N PHE A 89 -10.63 3.88 -3.15
CA PHE A 89 -10.06 3.54 -1.84
C PHE A 89 -10.90 4.10 -0.66
N GLY A 90 -12.12 4.59 -0.95
CA GLY A 90 -12.99 5.28 0.01
C GLY A 90 -12.58 6.73 0.27
N ASP A 91 -13.07 7.30 1.38
CA ASP A 91 -12.85 8.70 1.74
C ASP A 91 -11.37 9.03 1.86
N GLY A 92 -10.93 10.09 1.17
CA GLY A 92 -9.54 10.54 1.14
C GLY A 92 -8.60 9.72 0.25
N GLY A 93 -9.10 8.68 -0.44
CA GLY A 93 -8.33 7.93 -1.43
C GLY A 93 -7.16 7.13 -0.84
N VAL A 94 -6.24 6.70 -1.72
CA VAL A 94 -5.07 5.90 -1.32
C VAL A 94 -4.18 6.63 -0.30
N GLU A 95 -4.09 7.96 -0.39
CA GLU A 95 -3.27 8.78 0.50
C GLU A 95 -3.76 8.70 1.94
N ALA A 96 -5.09 8.77 2.16
CA ALA A 96 -5.67 8.61 3.48
C ALA A 96 -5.45 7.19 4.03
N ARG A 97 -5.52 6.15 3.18
CA ARG A 97 -5.26 4.75 3.58
C ARG A 97 -3.82 4.52 3.98
N ILE A 98 -2.88 5.09 3.24
CA ILE A 98 -1.46 5.02 3.58
C ILE A 98 -1.18 5.81 4.87
N ALA A 99 -1.77 6.99 5.06
CA ALA A 99 -1.63 7.75 6.30
C ALA A 99 -2.22 7.01 7.51
N GLU A 100 -3.35 6.33 7.33
CA GLU A 100 -3.95 5.46 8.35
C GLU A 100 -3.05 4.26 8.66
N MET A 101 -2.53 3.56 7.65
CA MET A 101 -1.59 2.45 7.81
C MET A 101 -0.34 2.88 8.57
N ARG A 102 0.27 4.02 8.21
CA ARG A 102 1.43 4.57 8.94
C ARG A 102 1.12 4.80 10.41
N ARG A 103 -0.05 5.37 10.72
CA ARG A 103 -0.48 5.63 12.09
C ARG A 103 -0.71 4.33 12.87
N THR A 104 -1.41 3.38 12.25
CA THR A 104 -1.77 2.10 12.88
C THR A 104 -0.54 1.24 13.11
N LEU A 105 0.34 1.10 12.12
CA LEU A 105 1.59 0.36 12.29
C LEU A 105 2.49 1.06 13.31
N GLY A 106 2.62 2.39 13.25
CA GLY A 106 3.35 3.15 14.27
C GLY A 106 2.83 2.89 15.68
N HIS A 107 1.52 2.99 15.91
CA HIS A 107 0.91 2.75 17.22
C HIS A 107 1.01 1.29 17.68
N LEU A 108 0.65 0.35 16.81
CA LEU A 108 0.70 -1.09 17.10
C LEU A 108 2.13 -1.51 17.43
N TYR A 109 3.09 -1.10 16.63
CA TYR A 109 4.49 -1.48 16.84
C TYR A 109 5.11 -0.75 18.03
N GLN A 110 4.78 0.52 18.28
CA GLN A 110 5.15 1.17 19.54
C GLN A 110 4.65 0.36 20.74
N THR A 111 3.39 -0.09 20.71
CA THR A 111 2.81 -0.90 21.79
C THR A 111 3.50 -2.27 21.94
N ILE A 112 3.67 -3.01 20.84
CA ILE A 112 4.28 -4.34 20.86
C ILE A 112 5.74 -4.26 21.33
N TYR A 113 6.43 -3.18 21.00
CA TYR A 113 7.89 -3.19 21.03
C TYR A 113 8.58 -2.19 21.95
N SER A 114 7.95 -1.07 22.33
CA SER A 114 8.51 -0.17 23.36
C SER A 114 8.03 -0.49 24.78
N GLU A 115 6.96 -1.28 24.92
CA GLU A 115 6.43 -1.73 26.21
C GLU A 115 6.47 -3.26 26.47
N PRO A 116 7.34 -4.07 25.84
CA PRO A 116 7.42 -5.49 26.17
C PRO A 116 8.01 -5.65 27.58
N ARG A 117 7.30 -6.41 28.42
CA ARG A 117 7.70 -6.70 29.81
C ARG A 117 9.13 -7.27 29.95
N THR A 118 9.65 -7.87 28.88
CA THR A 118 10.93 -8.58 28.85
C THR A 118 12.14 -7.68 28.60
N CYS A 119 11.97 -6.48 28.04
CA CYS A 119 13.13 -5.65 27.67
C CYS A 119 12.90 -4.13 27.74
N ALA A 120 11.77 -3.68 28.28
CA ALA A 120 11.60 -2.29 28.68
C ALA A 120 12.66 -1.89 29.72
N PRO A 121 13.33 -0.72 29.59
CA PRO A 121 13.09 0.36 28.61
C PRO A 121 14.01 0.33 27.36
N ASN A 122 14.89 -0.65 27.20
CA ASN A 122 16.04 -0.58 26.28
C ASN A 122 15.76 -1.07 24.85
N CYS A 123 14.48 -1.19 24.49
CA CYS A 123 14.00 -1.74 23.22
C CYS A 123 13.47 -0.65 22.27
N GLY A 124 13.85 0.61 22.41
CA GLY A 124 13.30 1.70 21.59
C GLY A 124 13.69 1.62 20.11
N ASP A 125 14.99 1.70 19.83
CA ASP A 125 15.47 2.06 18.48
C ASP A 125 15.35 0.93 17.45
N VAL A 126 15.76 -0.30 17.83
CA VAL A 126 15.71 -1.48 16.94
C VAL A 126 14.28 -1.75 16.47
N TYR A 127 13.31 -1.48 17.32
CA TYR A 127 11.93 -1.80 17.00
C TYR A 127 11.21 -0.69 16.24
N GLN A 128 11.65 0.57 16.39
CA GLN A 128 11.25 1.62 15.45
C GLN A 128 11.72 1.30 14.03
N ILE A 129 12.91 0.74 13.88
CA ILE A 129 13.43 0.24 12.61
C ILE A 129 12.51 -0.87 12.06
N TRP A 130 12.18 -1.89 12.85
CA TRP A 130 11.29 -2.98 12.41
C TRP A 130 9.89 -2.49 12.04
N ALA A 131 9.33 -1.55 12.81
CA ALA A 131 8.06 -0.94 12.49
C ALA A 131 8.09 -0.25 11.12
N GLN A 132 9.18 0.46 10.83
CA GLN A 132 9.37 1.15 9.57
C GLN A 132 9.66 0.18 8.41
N GLU A 133 10.42 -0.90 8.62
CA GLU A 133 10.62 -1.98 7.65
C GLU A 133 9.28 -2.62 7.25
N ALA A 134 8.43 -2.92 8.22
CA ALA A 134 7.11 -3.48 7.97
C ALA A 134 6.22 -2.52 7.17
N TYR A 135 6.32 -1.21 7.44
CA TYR A 135 5.62 -0.18 6.68
C TYR A 135 6.12 -0.10 5.22
N VAL A 136 7.44 -0.05 5.01
CA VAL A 136 8.06 -0.06 3.68
C VAL A 136 7.62 -1.31 2.90
N THR A 137 7.69 -2.48 3.54
CA THR A 137 7.27 -3.76 2.95
C THR A 137 5.81 -3.74 2.55
N SER A 138 4.94 -3.20 3.42
CA SER A 138 3.50 -3.12 3.14
C SER A 138 3.20 -2.23 1.93
N ILE A 139 3.90 -1.09 1.78
CA ILE A 139 3.77 -0.22 0.61
C ILE A 139 4.27 -0.93 -0.65
N ARG A 140 5.41 -1.64 -0.57
CA ARG A 140 5.99 -2.36 -1.70
C ARG A 140 5.04 -3.44 -2.22
N ILE A 141 4.51 -4.27 -1.32
CA ILE A 141 3.52 -5.30 -1.64
C ILE A 141 2.28 -4.68 -2.29
N MET A 142 1.74 -3.61 -1.70
CA MET A 142 0.56 -2.95 -2.28
C MET A 142 0.82 -2.40 -3.69
N LEU A 143 2.01 -1.84 -3.92
CA LEU A 143 2.40 -1.36 -5.25
C LEU A 143 2.55 -2.51 -6.25
N ASP A 144 3.22 -3.60 -5.87
CA ASP A 144 3.38 -4.77 -6.74
C ASP A 144 2.02 -5.40 -7.06
N ASP A 145 1.16 -5.61 -6.06
CA ASP A 145 -0.20 -6.11 -6.25
C ASP A 145 -1.01 -5.22 -7.20
N MET A 146 -0.88 -3.89 -7.08
CA MET A 146 -1.54 -2.96 -8.00
C MET A 146 -0.99 -3.08 -9.42
N VAL A 147 0.33 -3.17 -9.59
CA VAL A 147 0.97 -3.28 -10.91
C VAL A 147 0.59 -4.60 -11.57
N ASP A 148 0.71 -5.72 -10.86
CA ASP A 148 0.44 -7.06 -11.36
C ASP A 148 -1.03 -7.19 -11.73
N ARG A 149 -1.95 -6.77 -10.84
CA ARG A 149 -3.38 -6.80 -11.13
C ARG A 149 -3.76 -5.94 -12.34
N LEU A 150 -3.15 -4.76 -12.50
CA LEU A 150 -3.41 -3.89 -13.65
C LEU A 150 -2.81 -4.42 -14.96
N LYS A 151 -1.75 -5.23 -14.90
CA LYS A 151 -1.14 -5.87 -16.08
C LYS A 151 -1.83 -7.17 -16.46
N ASP A 152 -2.07 -8.03 -15.50
CA ASP A 152 -2.46 -9.41 -15.75
C ASP A 152 -3.98 -9.58 -15.79
N GLU A 153 -4.71 -8.76 -15.03
CA GLU A 153 -6.16 -8.90 -14.88
C GLU A 153 -6.96 -7.78 -15.57
N SER A 154 -6.29 -6.71 -16.03
CA SER A 154 -7.00 -5.62 -16.71
C SER A 154 -7.48 -6.04 -18.10
N PRO A 155 -8.79 -5.97 -18.39
CA PRO A 155 -9.32 -6.26 -19.72
C PRO A 155 -8.86 -5.23 -20.79
N TYR A 156 -8.26 -4.13 -20.34
CA TYR A 156 -7.77 -3.04 -21.19
C TYR A 156 -6.26 -3.13 -21.44
N HIS A 157 -5.52 -3.94 -20.68
CA HIS A 157 -4.13 -4.23 -20.97
C HIS A 157 -4.07 -5.40 -21.96
N ARG A 158 -3.47 -5.17 -23.15
CA ARG A 158 -3.23 -6.22 -24.14
C ARG A 158 -1.72 -6.25 -24.44
N PRO A 159 -1.07 -7.44 -24.46
CA PRO A 159 0.33 -7.58 -24.83
C PRO A 159 0.65 -7.06 -26.24
#